data_AF-A0A1M5FPX7-F1
#
_entry.id   AF-A0A1M5FPX7-F1
#
_cell.length_a   1.000
_cell.length_b   1.000
_cell.length_c   1.000
_cell.angle_alpha   90.00
_cell.angle_beta   90.00
_cell.angle_gamma   90.00
#
_symmetry.space_group_name_H-M   'P 1'
#
loop_
_entity.id
_entity.type
_entity.pdbx_description
1 polymer ?
#
loop_
_entity_poly.entity_id
_entity_poly.type
_entity_poly.pdbx_seq_one_letter_code
_entity_poly.pdbx_strand_id
1 'polypeptide(L)'
;MKRQILSLMLFLSISGVTTMFAQTSSELPVKVAEITKMVKLDNEQQSKLLFFNYMFEQRMDSAIYQIENIDEASDLIFKAKRNFNDSFMMLLSDKQKAEYIRHSSFSEITMKTEAKIKILRKSGDYNDSDLEQAHKEIFEYFMLEKFVYVNDRYNIERQKENIAQLKKLEPQTLKTANALQKAKHQGITYQNGYKW
;
A
#
# COMPACT_ATOMS: atom_id res chain seq x y z
N MET A 1 -4.21 13.63 39.87
CA MET A 1 -2.89 13.71 39.22
C MET A 1 -3.06 13.42 37.72
N LYS A 2 -2.94 14.46 36.88
CA LYS A 2 -3.07 14.35 35.42
C LYS A 2 -1.71 13.91 34.84
N ARG A 3 -1.65 12.75 34.19
CA ARG A 3 -0.48 12.31 33.41
C ARG A 3 -0.51 13.03 32.06
N GLN A 4 0.37 14.00 31.88
CA GLN A 4 0.63 14.62 30.58
C GLN A 4 1.51 13.66 29.76
N ILE A 5 0.97 13.16 28.64
CA ILE A 5 1.73 12.47 27.60
C ILE A 5 2.45 13.57 26.82
N LEU A 6 3.76 13.71 27.05
CA LEU A 6 4.60 14.59 26.24
C LEU A 6 4.81 13.93 24.86
N SER A 7 4.04 14.37 23.87
CA SER A 7 4.37 14.16 22.46
C SER A 7 5.59 15.01 22.12
N LEU A 8 6.78 14.41 22.16
CA LEU A 8 8.00 15.07 21.73
C LEU A 8 8.04 15.08 20.19
N MET A 9 7.42 16.09 19.58
CA MET A 9 7.71 16.46 18.19
C MET A 9 9.07 17.16 18.18
N LEU A 10 10.11 16.42 17.79
CA LEU A 10 11.44 16.97 17.60
C LEU A 10 11.49 17.71 16.25
N PHE A 11 11.23 19.02 16.28
CA PHE A 11 11.58 19.91 15.17
C PHE A 11 13.10 20.15 15.18
N LEU A 12 13.86 19.32 14.46
CA LEU A 12 15.25 19.60 14.16
C LEU A 12 15.34 20.50 12.92
N SER A 13 15.89 21.70 13.11
CA SER A 13 16.30 22.63 12.07
C SER A 13 17.25 21.95 11.08
N ILE A 14 16.86 21.93 9.80
CA ILE A 14 17.43 21.14 8.70
C ILE A 14 18.82 21.64 8.23
N SER A 15 19.34 22.74 8.79
CA SER A 15 20.56 23.40 8.29
C SER A 15 21.87 22.63 8.51
N GLY A 16 21.87 21.52 9.25
CA GLY A 16 23.06 20.69 9.48
C GLY A 16 23.09 19.34 8.74
N VAL A 17 22.04 18.99 8.00
CA VAL A 17 21.90 17.63 7.42
C VAL A 17 22.69 17.47 6.12
N THR A 18 23.10 18.55 5.46
CA THR A 18 23.78 18.50 4.15
C THR A 18 25.20 17.97 4.19
N THR A 19 25.88 17.99 5.34
CA THR A 19 27.29 17.57 5.45
C THR A 19 27.51 16.09 5.76
N MET A 20 26.49 15.37 6.26
CA MET A 20 26.62 13.93 6.55
C MET A 20 26.50 13.02 5.32
N PHE A 21 26.15 13.55 4.15
CA PHE A 21 25.97 12.76 2.92
C PHE A 21 27.15 12.87 1.94
N ALA A 22 28.28 13.47 2.33
CA ALA A 22 29.41 13.74 1.43
C ALA A 22 30.35 12.53 1.19
N GLN A 23 30.19 11.41 1.90
CA GLN A 23 31.05 10.23 1.71
C GLN A 23 30.26 8.94 1.86
N THR A 24 29.77 8.39 0.75
CA THR A 24 29.73 6.94 0.38
C THR A 24 28.80 6.76 -0.83
N SER A 25 29.36 6.31 -1.95
CA SER A 25 28.72 5.95 -3.24
C SER A 25 27.80 6.99 -3.89
N SER A 26 28.03 7.29 -5.17
CA SER A 26 27.13 8.11 -6.01
C SER A 26 25.76 7.46 -6.29
N GLU A 27 25.49 6.27 -5.75
CA GLU A 27 24.28 5.50 -5.98
C GLU A 27 23.31 5.63 -4.81
N LEU A 28 22.03 5.83 -5.14
CA LEU A 28 20.97 5.88 -4.14
C LEU A 28 20.81 4.49 -3.48
N PRO A 29 20.46 4.43 -2.17
CA PRO A 29 20.05 3.18 -1.55
C PRO A 29 18.93 2.51 -2.35
N VAL A 30 18.97 1.19 -2.48
CA VAL A 30 18.05 0.41 -3.36
C VAL A 30 16.59 0.79 -3.16
N LYS A 31 16.12 0.85 -1.90
CA LYS A 31 14.73 1.23 -1.58
C LYS A 31 14.38 2.64 -2.05
N VAL A 32 15.31 3.59 -1.94
CA VAL A 32 15.11 4.97 -2.40
C VAL A 32 15.08 5.02 -3.92
N ALA A 33 16.01 4.31 -4.58
CA ALA A 33 16.03 4.19 -6.03
C ALA A 33 14.72 3.59 -6.59
N GLU A 34 14.20 2.53 -5.97
CA GLU A 34 12.90 1.93 -6.31
C GLU A 34 11.75 2.92 -6.20
N ILE A 35 11.65 3.65 -5.08
CA ILE A 35 10.60 4.65 -4.88
C ILE A 35 10.69 5.76 -5.93
N THR A 36 11.89 6.29 -6.19
CA THR A 36 12.08 7.38 -7.17
C THR A 36 11.79 6.97 -8.62
N LYS A 37 11.84 5.67 -8.94
CA LYS A 37 11.36 5.15 -10.23
C LYS A 37 9.83 5.16 -10.34
N MET A 38 9.13 5.08 -9.21
CA MET A 38 7.67 4.99 -9.16
C MET A 38 6.98 6.34 -8.96
N VAL A 39 7.66 7.33 -8.38
CA VAL A 39 7.08 8.65 -8.13
C VAL A 39 8.14 9.73 -8.21
N LYS A 40 7.83 10.82 -8.92
CA LYS A 40 8.73 11.97 -9.00
C LYS A 40 8.71 12.73 -7.67
N LEU A 41 9.88 12.88 -7.08
CA LEU A 41 10.11 13.66 -5.86
C LEU A 41 10.85 14.95 -6.21
N ASP A 42 10.56 16.02 -5.48
CA ASP A 42 11.45 17.19 -5.48
C ASP A 42 12.69 16.94 -4.62
N ASN A 43 13.66 17.86 -4.67
CA ASN A 43 14.94 17.73 -3.97
C ASN A 43 14.76 17.66 -2.44
N GLU A 44 13.79 18.37 -1.88
CA GLU A 44 13.52 18.36 -0.44
C GLU A 44 12.93 17.02 -0.02
N GLN A 45 11.95 16.52 -0.79
CA GLN A 45 11.36 15.21 -0.61
C GLN A 45 12.40 14.10 -0.72
N GLN A 46 13.27 14.14 -1.73
CA GLN A 46 14.33 13.13 -1.90
C GLN A 46 15.31 13.15 -0.72
N SER A 47 15.69 14.33 -0.23
CA SER A 47 16.57 14.46 0.94
C SER A 47 15.93 13.90 2.21
N LYS A 48 14.63 14.18 2.43
CA LYS A 48 13.86 13.63 3.55
C LYS A 48 13.72 12.10 3.45
N LEU A 49 13.46 11.57 2.26
CA LEU A 49 13.36 10.14 2.02
C LEU A 49 14.69 9.41 2.30
N LEU A 50 15.82 9.99 1.89
CA LEU A 50 17.15 9.48 2.23
C LEU A 50 17.36 9.41 3.74
N PHE A 51 17.00 10.47 4.45
CA PHE A 51 17.07 10.50 5.92
C PHE A 51 16.17 9.44 6.57
N PHE A 52 14.92 9.31 6.12
CA PHE A 52 14.02 8.27 6.63
C PHE A 52 14.55 6.85 6.38
N ASN A 53 15.14 6.62 5.19
CA ASN A 53 15.76 5.34 4.88
C ASN A 53 16.97 5.06 5.77
N TYR A 54 17.86 6.05 5.97
CA TYR A 54 19.00 5.91 6.88
C TYR A 54 18.56 5.53 8.30
N MET A 55 17.59 6.26 8.86
CA MET A 55 17.06 5.95 10.19
C MET A 55 16.41 4.57 10.27
N PHE A 56 15.74 4.14 9.19
CA PHE A 56 15.18 2.80 9.08
C PHE A 56 16.28 1.72 9.11
N GLU A 57 17.31 1.83 8.26
CA GLU A 57 18.40 0.85 8.19
C GLU A 57 19.15 0.76 9.52
N GLN A 58 19.46 1.88 10.18
CA GLN A 58 20.10 1.88 11.50
C GLN A 58 19.28 1.09 12.56
N ARG A 59 17.95 1.20 12.53
CA ARG A 59 17.08 0.47 13.44
C ARG A 59 16.98 -1.01 13.08
N MET A 60 16.97 -1.34 11.78
CA MET A 60 16.99 -2.72 11.31
C MET A 60 18.30 -3.41 11.69
N ASP A 61 19.45 -2.77 11.48
CA ASP A 61 20.76 -3.28 11.85
C ASP A 61 20.86 -3.52 13.36
N SER A 62 20.37 -2.57 14.16
CA SER A 62 20.31 -2.73 15.62
C SER A 62 19.47 -3.95 16.01
N ALA A 63 18.30 -4.12 15.40
CA ALA A 63 17.42 -5.25 15.70
C ALA A 63 18.00 -6.60 15.29
N ILE A 64 18.72 -6.65 14.16
CA ILE A 64 19.26 -7.91 13.61
C ILE A 64 20.55 -8.33 14.32
N TYR A 65 21.43 -7.37 14.63
CA TYR A 65 22.80 -7.69 15.06
C TYR A 65 23.10 -7.35 16.52
N GLN A 66 22.29 -6.53 17.18
CA GLN A 66 22.60 -6.00 18.52
C GLN A 66 21.60 -6.43 19.60
N ILE A 67 20.41 -6.87 19.23
CA ILE A 67 19.37 -7.30 20.18
C ILE A 67 19.29 -8.83 20.19
N GLU A 68 19.65 -9.44 21.33
CA GLU A 68 19.60 -10.90 21.51
C GLU A 68 18.16 -11.41 21.74
N ASN A 69 17.31 -10.61 22.38
CA ASN A 69 15.92 -10.98 22.64
C ASN A 69 15.07 -10.85 21.36
N ILE A 70 14.51 -11.97 20.91
CA ILE A 70 13.75 -12.04 19.66
C ILE A 70 12.48 -11.17 19.70
N ASP A 71 11.79 -11.09 20.83
CA ASP A 71 10.56 -10.31 20.96
C ASP A 71 10.86 -8.80 20.89
N GLU A 72 11.94 -8.37 21.54
CA GLU A 72 12.42 -6.98 21.48
C GLU A 72 12.91 -6.61 20.07
N ALA A 73 13.64 -7.51 19.41
CA ALA A 73 14.08 -7.32 18.03
C ALA A 73 12.89 -7.21 17.07
N SER A 74 11.89 -8.08 17.23
CA SER A 74 10.66 -8.07 16.44
C SER A 74 9.86 -6.76 16.61
N ASP A 75 9.71 -6.30 17.85
CA ASP A 75 9.05 -5.02 18.15
C ASP A 75 9.81 -3.82 17.56
N LEU A 76 11.15 -3.82 17.62
CA LEU A 76 11.97 -2.78 17.00
C LEU A 76 11.82 -2.76 15.48
N ILE A 77 11.83 -3.93 14.83
CA ILE A 77 11.60 -4.07 13.38
C ILE A 77 10.21 -3.54 13.02
N PHE A 78 9.18 -3.90 13.78
CA PHE A 78 7.82 -3.43 13.55
C PHE A 78 7.75 -1.90 13.65
N LYS A 79 8.30 -1.31 14.72
CA LYS A 79 8.35 0.15 14.91
C LYS A 79 9.14 0.85 13.80
N ALA A 80 10.27 0.29 13.37
CA ALA A 80 11.06 0.84 12.28
C ALA A 80 10.27 0.86 10.97
N LYS A 81 9.64 -0.27 10.60
CA LYS A 81 8.80 -0.36 9.39
C LYS A 81 7.61 0.59 9.44
N ARG A 82 6.97 0.73 10.61
CA ARG A 82 5.88 1.68 10.83
C ARG A 82 6.34 3.12 10.64
N ASN A 83 7.39 3.52 11.34
CA ASN A 83 7.90 4.90 11.28
C ASN A 83 8.32 5.27 9.86
N PHE A 84 9.02 4.36 9.15
CA PHE A 84 9.38 4.59 7.76
C PHE A 84 8.14 4.81 6.87
N ASN A 85 7.14 3.93 6.97
CA ASN A 85 5.92 4.03 6.17
C ASN A 85 5.14 5.32 6.48
N ASP A 86 4.93 5.63 7.76
CA ASP A 86 4.16 6.79 8.18
C ASP A 86 4.87 8.09 7.73
N SER A 87 6.19 8.19 7.91
CA SER A 87 6.99 9.33 7.44
C SER A 87 7.00 9.44 5.91
N PHE A 88 7.15 8.32 5.20
CA PHE A 88 7.12 8.30 3.73
C PHE A 88 5.76 8.71 3.18
N MET A 89 4.66 8.18 3.72
CA MET A 89 3.32 8.55 3.26
C MET A 89 3.00 10.01 3.60
N MET A 90 3.43 10.53 4.76
CA MET A 90 3.27 11.95 5.10
C MET A 90 4.08 12.89 4.21
N LEU A 91 5.20 12.43 3.65
CA LEU A 91 6.06 13.21 2.76
C LEU A 91 5.41 13.49 1.41
N LEU A 92 4.59 12.56 0.92
CA LEU A 92 3.98 12.61 -0.40
C LEU A 92 2.68 13.44 -0.40
N SER A 93 2.46 14.18 -1.48
CA SER A 93 1.12 14.69 -1.81
C SER A 93 0.16 13.55 -2.14
N ASP A 94 -1.15 13.78 -2.08
CA ASP A 94 -2.14 12.74 -2.39
C ASP A 94 -2.02 12.23 -3.83
N LYS A 95 -1.65 13.10 -4.77
CA LYS A 95 -1.33 12.72 -6.16
C LYS A 95 -0.14 11.76 -6.21
N GLN A 96 0.94 12.08 -5.49
CA GLN A 96 2.15 11.24 -5.43
C GLN A 96 1.89 9.90 -4.73
N LYS A 97 1.07 9.87 -3.67
CA LYS A 97 0.62 8.62 -3.03
C LYS A 97 -0.12 7.73 -4.02
N ALA A 98 -1.07 8.31 -4.75
CA ALA A 98 -1.86 7.59 -5.74
C ALA A 98 -0.97 7.01 -6.85
N GLU A 99 0.01 7.80 -7.34
CA GLU A 99 0.98 7.37 -8.34
C GLU A 99 1.87 6.22 -7.83
N TYR A 100 2.47 6.39 -6.65
CA TYR A 100 3.30 5.36 -6.02
C TYR A 100 2.53 4.04 -5.82
N ILE A 101 1.31 4.12 -5.29
CA ILE A 101 0.50 2.93 -5.02
C ILE A 101 0.04 2.28 -6.32
N ARG A 102 -0.31 3.08 -7.34
CA ARG A 102 -0.62 2.58 -8.68
C ARG A 102 0.54 1.81 -9.27
N HIS A 103 1.74 2.36 -9.29
CA HIS A 103 2.89 1.68 -9.87
C HIS A 103 3.32 0.45 -9.07
N SER A 104 3.39 0.56 -7.74
CA SER A 104 3.82 -0.56 -6.87
C SER A 104 2.83 -1.73 -6.85
N SER A 105 1.54 -1.49 -7.13
CA SER A 105 0.49 -2.51 -7.03
C SER A 105 -0.14 -2.89 -8.37
N PHE A 106 0.29 -2.28 -9.48
CA PHE A 106 -0.36 -2.44 -10.79
C PHE A 106 -0.55 -3.90 -11.18
N SER A 107 0.53 -4.70 -11.15
CA SER A 107 0.49 -6.10 -11.58
C SER A 107 -0.45 -6.95 -10.72
N GLU A 108 -0.38 -6.79 -9.39
CA GLU A 108 -1.26 -7.49 -8.45
C GLU A 108 -2.73 -7.16 -8.72
N ILE A 109 -3.05 -5.87 -8.88
CA ILE A 109 -4.43 -5.42 -9.09
C ILE A 109 -4.95 -5.83 -10.47
N THR A 110 -4.13 -5.80 -11.51
CA THR A 110 -4.47 -6.34 -12.83
C THR A 110 -4.82 -7.81 -12.74
N MET A 111 -3.99 -8.64 -12.10
CA MET A 111 -4.28 -10.07 -11.94
C MET A 111 -5.57 -10.32 -11.15
N LYS A 112 -5.81 -9.56 -10.07
CA LYS A 112 -7.04 -9.65 -9.28
C LYS A 112 -8.27 -9.26 -10.10
N THR A 113 -8.16 -8.23 -10.93
CA THR A 113 -9.22 -7.76 -11.83
C THR A 113 -9.54 -8.80 -12.90
N GLU A 114 -8.52 -9.29 -13.60
CA GLU A 114 -8.66 -10.33 -14.65
C GLU A 114 -9.34 -11.60 -14.12
N ALA A 115 -9.03 -12.00 -12.89
CA ALA A 115 -9.71 -13.13 -12.25
C ALA A 115 -11.23 -12.90 -12.11
N LYS A 116 -11.67 -11.68 -11.81
CA LYS A 116 -13.10 -11.32 -11.73
C LYS A 116 -13.75 -11.25 -13.09
N ILE A 117 -13.07 -10.65 -14.08
CA ILE A 117 -13.56 -10.59 -15.46
C ILE A 117 -13.73 -11.99 -16.05
N LYS A 118 -12.80 -12.92 -15.76
CA LYS A 118 -12.96 -14.33 -16.17
C LYS A 118 -14.19 -15.00 -15.58
N ILE A 119 -14.58 -14.64 -14.35
CA ILE A 119 -15.81 -15.16 -13.72
C ILE A 119 -17.04 -14.58 -14.40
N LEU A 120 -17.09 -13.26 -14.61
CA LEU A 120 -18.19 -12.58 -15.31
C LEU A 120 -18.35 -13.09 -16.74
N ARG A 121 -17.25 -13.21 -17.50
CA ARG A 121 -17.28 -13.77 -18.86
C ARG A 121 -17.86 -15.17 -18.90
N LYS A 122 -17.52 -16.01 -17.92
CA LYS A 122 -18.09 -17.36 -17.83
C LYS A 122 -19.59 -17.33 -17.56
N SER A 123 -20.13 -16.32 -16.90
CA SER A 123 -21.57 -16.21 -16.66
C SER A 123 -22.42 -16.01 -17.93
N GLY A 124 -21.82 -15.71 -19.09
CA GLY A 124 -22.57 -15.53 -20.34
C GLY A 124 -23.51 -14.32 -20.38
N ASP A 125 -23.75 -13.67 -19.24
CA ASP A 125 -24.66 -12.53 -19.07
C ASP A 125 -24.06 -11.19 -19.53
N TYR A 126 -22.77 -11.18 -19.91
CA TYR A 126 -22.02 -9.96 -20.23
C TYR A 126 -21.44 -10.05 -21.65
N ASN A 127 -21.67 -9.02 -22.45
CA ASN A 127 -20.99 -8.86 -23.75
C ASN A 127 -19.59 -8.23 -23.56
N ASP A 128 -18.81 -8.14 -24.65
CA ASP A 128 -17.42 -7.63 -24.58
C ASP A 128 -17.33 -6.18 -24.08
N SER A 129 -18.28 -5.31 -24.47
CA SER A 129 -18.32 -3.92 -24.00
C SER A 129 -18.64 -3.84 -22.51
N ASP A 130 -19.55 -4.68 -22.02
CA ASP A 130 -19.87 -4.75 -20.59
C ASP A 130 -18.65 -5.24 -19.79
N LEU A 131 -17.90 -6.20 -20.32
CA LEU A 131 -16.70 -6.74 -19.68
C LEU A 131 -15.56 -5.72 -19.65
N GLU A 132 -15.41 -4.88 -20.68
CA GLU A 132 -14.43 -3.79 -20.70
C GLU A 132 -14.76 -2.73 -19.64
N GLN A 133 -16.03 -2.31 -19.56
CA GLN A 133 -16.48 -1.38 -18.53
C GLN A 133 -16.32 -1.96 -17.13
N ALA A 134 -16.70 -3.23 -16.93
CA ALA A 134 -16.50 -3.94 -15.67
C ALA A 134 -15.03 -4.03 -15.30
N HIS A 135 -14.13 -4.26 -16.26
CA HIS A 135 -12.69 -4.29 -16.01
C HIS A 135 -12.21 -2.96 -15.43
N LYS A 136 -12.59 -1.84 -16.05
CA LYS A 136 -12.23 -0.51 -15.56
C LYS A 136 -12.74 -0.25 -14.15
N GLU A 137 -14.02 -0.49 -13.89
CA GLU A 137 -14.65 -0.24 -12.58
C GLU A 137 -14.02 -1.09 -11.47
N ILE A 138 -13.82 -2.39 -11.73
CA ILE A 138 -13.24 -3.32 -10.77
C ILE A 138 -11.78 -2.96 -10.49
N PHE A 139 -11.02 -2.62 -11.54
CA PHE A 139 -9.62 -2.19 -11.40
C PHE A 139 -9.52 -0.92 -10.55
N GLU A 140 -10.32 0.10 -10.84
CA GLU A 140 -10.33 1.36 -10.09
C GLU A 140 -10.72 1.14 -8.63
N TYR A 141 -11.74 0.31 -8.37
CA TYR A 141 -12.15 -0.04 -7.01
C TYR A 141 -11.03 -0.76 -6.25
N PHE A 142 -10.39 -1.76 -6.85
CA PHE A 142 -9.27 -2.47 -6.21
C PHE A 142 -8.04 -1.59 -6.00
N MET A 143 -7.80 -0.62 -6.88
CA MET A 143 -6.78 0.40 -6.69
C MET A 143 -7.08 1.29 -5.48
N LEU A 144 -8.32 1.73 -5.31
CA LEU A 144 -8.74 2.50 -4.13
C LEU A 144 -8.63 1.67 -2.84
N GLU A 145 -9.01 0.39 -2.91
CA GLU A 145 -8.86 -0.54 -1.78
C GLU A 145 -7.39 -0.65 -1.37
N LYS A 146 -6.51 -0.83 -2.36
CA LYS A 146 -5.06 -0.90 -2.15
C LYS A 146 -4.50 0.42 -1.62
N PHE A 147 -5.01 1.55 -2.09
CA PHE A 147 -4.65 2.87 -1.58
C PHE A 147 -4.86 2.96 -0.07
N VAL A 148 -6.03 2.56 0.42
CA VAL A 148 -6.34 2.56 1.85
C VAL A 148 -5.40 1.64 2.63
N TYR A 149 -5.18 0.41 2.15
CA TYR A 149 -4.30 -0.55 2.84
C TYR A 149 -2.84 -0.12 2.90
N VAL A 150 -2.34 0.58 1.88
CA VAL A 150 -0.94 1.03 1.85
C VAL A 150 -0.76 2.34 2.61
N ASN A 151 -1.65 3.31 2.40
CA ASN A 151 -1.59 4.61 3.07
C ASN A 151 -1.75 4.48 4.59
N ASP A 152 -2.74 3.69 5.04
CA ASP A 152 -3.08 3.52 6.46
C ASP A 152 -2.59 2.17 7.00
N ARG A 153 -1.51 1.60 6.44
CA ARG A 153 -1.01 0.24 6.76
C ARG A 153 -0.92 -0.04 8.26
N TYR A 154 -0.45 0.93 9.04
CA TYR A 154 -0.25 0.80 10.48
C TYR A 154 -1.28 1.55 11.34
N ASN A 155 -2.27 2.19 10.72
CA ASN A 155 -3.40 2.82 11.42
C ASN A 155 -4.68 2.00 11.17
N ILE A 156 -4.83 0.93 11.94
CA ILE A 156 -5.88 -0.07 11.74
C ILE A 156 -7.28 0.51 11.85
N GLU A 157 -7.51 1.44 12.78
CA GLU A 157 -8.83 2.05 12.97
C GLU A 157 -9.21 2.91 11.76
N ARG A 158 -8.31 3.79 11.31
CA ARG A 158 -8.52 4.60 10.10
C ARG A 158 -8.67 3.72 8.86
N GLN A 159 -7.88 2.66 8.75
CA GLN A 159 -7.98 1.70 7.64
C GLN A 159 -9.37 1.04 7.61
N LYS A 160 -9.87 0.54 8.75
CA LYS A 160 -11.21 -0.06 8.85
C LYS A 160 -12.31 0.93 8.47
N GLU A 161 -12.23 2.16 8.95
CA GLU A 161 -13.19 3.22 8.63
C GLU A 161 -13.20 3.52 7.12
N ASN A 162 -12.04 3.71 6.52
CA ASN A 162 -11.90 3.99 5.09
C ASN A 162 -12.37 2.81 4.22
N ILE A 163 -12.06 1.56 4.60
CA ILE A 163 -12.58 0.36 3.93
C ILE A 163 -14.10 0.27 4.07
N ALA A 164 -14.67 0.58 5.23
CA ALA A 164 -16.12 0.57 5.43
C ALA A 164 -16.83 1.61 4.56
N GLN A 165 -16.22 2.77 4.36
CA GLN A 165 -16.71 3.78 3.41
C GLN A 165 -16.58 3.30 1.96
N LEU A 166 -15.42 2.76 1.59
CA LEU A 166 -15.16 2.26 0.24
C LEU A 166 -16.12 1.14 -0.16
N LYS A 167 -16.45 0.20 0.74
CA LYS A 167 -17.41 -0.89 0.47
C LYS A 167 -18.79 -0.39 0.01
N LYS A 168 -19.19 0.83 0.39
CA LYS A 168 -20.45 1.43 -0.09
C LYS A 168 -20.41 1.78 -1.57
N LEU A 169 -19.20 2.00 -2.11
CA LEU A 169 -18.92 2.33 -3.50
C LEU A 169 -18.56 1.10 -4.34
N GLU A 170 -18.66 -0.11 -3.78
CA GLU A 170 -18.32 -1.34 -4.49
C GLU A 170 -19.21 -1.52 -5.75
N PRO A 171 -18.60 -1.63 -6.95
CA PRO A 171 -19.33 -1.78 -8.20
C PRO A 171 -20.22 -3.03 -8.21
N GLN A 172 -21.38 -2.94 -8.86
CA GLN A 172 -22.31 -4.07 -8.94
C GLN A 172 -21.69 -5.27 -9.66
N THR A 173 -20.86 -5.02 -10.68
CA THR A 173 -20.08 -6.02 -11.42
C THR A 173 -19.15 -6.81 -10.49
N LEU A 174 -18.48 -6.14 -9.54
CA LEU A 174 -17.66 -6.80 -8.53
C LEU A 174 -18.49 -7.66 -7.57
N LYS A 175 -19.62 -7.13 -7.09
CA LYS A 175 -20.55 -7.87 -6.21
C LYS A 175 -21.05 -9.14 -6.88
N THR A 176 -21.45 -9.06 -8.15
CA THR A 176 -21.89 -10.21 -8.95
C THR A 176 -20.75 -11.22 -9.10
N ALA A 177 -19.53 -10.78 -9.45
CA ALA A 177 -18.38 -11.66 -9.56
C ALA A 177 -18.06 -12.38 -8.24
N ASN A 178 -18.16 -11.68 -7.11
CA ASN A 178 -17.98 -12.24 -5.77
C ASN A 178 -19.07 -13.28 -5.43
N ALA A 179 -20.33 -13.01 -5.78
CA ALA A 179 -21.44 -13.95 -5.57
C ALA A 179 -21.26 -15.22 -6.42
N LEU A 180 -20.93 -15.09 -7.70
CA LEU A 180 -20.64 -16.21 -8.60
C LEU A 180 -19.45 -17.04 -8.11
N GLN A 181 -18.38 -16.38 -7.66
CA GLN A 181 -17.24 -17.06 -7.07
C GLN A 181 -17.65 -17.86 -5.83
N LYS A 182 -18.44 -17.28 -4.93
CA LYS A 182 -18.91 -17.95 -3.72
C LYS A 182 -19.79 -19.16 -4.06
N ALA A 183 -20.74 -19.01 -4.98
CA ALA A 183 -21.59 -20.10 -5.44
C ALA A 183 -20.77 -21.26 -6.02
N LYS A 184 -19.75 -20.95 -6.83
CA LYS A 184 -18.80 -21.94 -7.35
C LYS A 184 -18.07 -22.70 -6.23
N HIS A 185 -17.55 -22.00 -5.22
CA HIS A 185 -16.85 -22.65 -4.10
C HIS A 185 -17.79 -23.54 -3.27
N GLN A 186 -19.08 -23.22 -3.25
CA GLN A 186 -20.12 -24.00 -2.57
C GLN A 186 -20.70 -25.14 -3.43
N GLY A 187 -20.20 -25.32 -4.66
CA GLY A 187 -20.72 -26.33 -5.59
C GLY A 187 -22.12 -26.04 -6.15
N ILE A 188 -22.63 -24.81 -5.98
CA ILE A 188 -23.95 -24.41 -6.47
C ILE A 188 -23.85 -24.12 -7.97
N THR A 189 -24.63 -24.84 -8.77
CA THR A 189 -24.75 -24.66 -10.22
C THR A 189 -25.99 -23.82 -10.56
N TYR A 190 -25.82 -22.75 -11.34
CA TYR A 190 -26.95 -21.98 -11.87
C TYR A 190 -27.57 -22.71 -13.08
N GLN A 191 -28.90 -22.74 -13.13
CA GLN A 191 -29.73 -23.61 -13.99
C GLN A 191 -29.60 -23.40 -15.51
N ASN A 192 -28.86 -22.39 -16.00
CA ASN A 192 -28.72 -22.12 -17.44
C ASN A 192 -27.43 -22.66 -18.07
N GLY A 193 -26.88 -23.75 -17.53
CA GLY A 193 -25.77 -24.47 -18.14
C GLY A 193 -24.41 -24.00 -17.65
N TYR A 194 -24.03 -24.49 -16.47
CA TYR A 194 -22.64 -24.57 -16.05
C TYR A 194 -22.26 -26.01 -15.77
N LYS A 195 -21.62 -26.65 -16.75
CA LYS A 195 -20.62 -27.70 -16.46
C LYS A 195 -19.31 -26.98 -16.17
N TRP A 196 -18.78 -27.16 -14.96
CA TRP A 196 -17.37 -26.90 -14.68
C TRP A 196 -16.55 -28.10 -15.12
#